data_AF-A0A8J4H6C7-F1
#
_entry.id   AF-A0A8J4H6C7-F1
#
_cell.length_a   1.000
_cell.length_b   1.000
_cell.length_c   1.000
_cell.angle_alpha   90.00
_cell.angle_beta   90.00
_cell.angle_gamma   90.00
#
_symmetry.space_group_name_H-M   'P 1'
#
loop_
_entity.id
_entity.type
_entity.pdbx_description
1 polymer ?
#
loop_
_entity_poly.entity_id
_entity_poly.type
_entity_poly.pdbx_seq_one_letter_code
_entity_poly.pdbx_strand_id
1 'polypeptide(L)' 'MICSTGLIEEGALESTMYVVCREHLELAIEQFLDEYEEAPDVVDLEDTHFAAWDPPKQCERCDKPGQYLVV' A
#
# COMPACT_ATOMS: atom_id res chain seq x y z
N MET A 1 -7.24 40.92 -9.27
CA MET A 1 -6.29 39.93 -9.84
C MET A 1 -6.24 38.77 -8.89
N ILE A 2 -7.21 37.88 -9.01
CA ILE A 2 -7.26 36.62 -8.27
C ILE A 2 -6.63 35.56 -9.17
N CYS A 3 -5.29 35.53 -9.21
CA CYS A 3 -4.57 34.50 -9.94
C CYS A 3 -3.46 33.93 -9.04
N SER A 4 -3.61 32.63 -8.75
CA SER A 4 -2.52 31.64 -8.69
C SER A 4 -2.01 31.14 -7.34
N THR A 5 -2.66 31.40 -6.21
CA THR A 5 -2.34 30.64 -4.98
C THR A 5 -3.11 29.33 -4.95
N GLY A 6 -2.44 28.20 -5.22
CA GLY A 6 -2.93 26.87 -4.81
C GLY A 6 -3.08 25.81 -5.90
N LEU A 7 -2.04 25.58 -6.72
CA LEU A 7 -1.65 24.24 -7.15
C LEU A 7 -0.39 23.98 -6.32
N ILE A 8 -0.26 22.97 -5.45
CA ILE A 8 -0.41 21.54 -5.70
C ILE A 8 -0.70 20.87 -4.35
N GLU A 9 -1.60 19.90 -4.41
CA GLU A 9 -1.86 18.83 -3.45
C GLU A 9 -0.56 18.12 -3.03
N GLU A 10 -0.23 18.08 -1.73
CA GLU A 10 0.79 17.15 -1.20
C GLU A 10 0.24 16.58 0.11
N GLY A 11 -0.95 15.98 0.01
CA GLY A 11 -1.47 15.08 1.02
C GLY A 11 -0.92 13.67 0.77
N ALA A 12 -0.72 12.92 1.86
CA ALA A 12 -0.43 11.49 1.89
C ALA A 12 0.99 11.06 1.49
N LEU A 13 1.93 11.20 2.41
CA LEU A 13 3.12 10.34 2.45
C LEU A 13 3.34 9.84 3.88
N GLU A 14 2.29 9.25 4.45
CA GLU A 14 2.41 8.39 5.63
C GLU A 14 2.54 6.95 5.11
N SER A 15 3.78 6.49 4.89
CA SER A 15 4.08 5.16 4.38
C SER A 15 3.83 4.09 5.45
N THR A 16 2.59 3.63 5.58
CA THR A 16 2.27 2.34 6.19
C THR A 16 2.23 1.29 5.08
N MET A 17 3.39 0.72 4.75
CA MET A 17 3.47 -0.34 3.74
C MET A 17 3.21 -1.70 4.39
N TYR A 18 2.19 -2.41 3.92
CA TYR A 18 1.81 -3.73 4.41
C TYR A 18 2.13 -4.78 3.37
N VAL A 19 2.77 -5.89 3.76
CA VAL A 19 3.04 -7.01 2.84
C VAL A 19 2.16 -8.20 3.22
N VAL A 20 1.37 -8.67 2.24
CA VAL A 20 0.40 -9.74 2.41
C VAL A 20 0.53 -10.82 1.34
N CYS A 21 0.13 -12.04 1.68
CA CYS A 21 0.04 -13.15 0.73
C CYS A 21 -1.30 -13.13 -0.02
N ARG A 22 -1.41 -13.83 -1.17
CA ARG A 22 -2.65 -13.93 -1.96
C ARG A 22 -3.89 -14.28 -1.13
N GLU A 23 -3.76 -15.20 -0.17
CA GLU A 23 -4.87 -15.65 0.67
C GLU A 23 -5.39 -14.60 1.65
N HIS A 24 -4.56 -13.64 2.06
CA HIS A 24 -4.92 -12.59 3.01
C HIS A 24 -5.05 -11.21 2.36
N LEU A 25 -4.82 -11.11 1.05
CA LEU A 25 -4.95 -9.85 0.31
C LEU A 25 -6.37 -9.32 0.36
N GLU A 26 -7.36 -10.14 0.01
CA GLU A 26 -8.77 -9.76 -0.01
C GLU A 26 -9.23 -9.31 1.37
N LEU A 27 -8.86 -10.06 2.41
CA LEU A 27 -9.17 -9.72 3.80
C LEU A 27 -8.49 -8.41 4.26
N ALA A 28 -7.25 -8.17 3.83
CA ALA A 28 -6.52 -6.95 4.17
C ALA A 28 -7.16 -5.72 3.51
N ILE A 29 -7.54 -5.83 2.24
CA ILE A 29 -8.23 -4.76 1.51
C ILE A 29 -9.58 -4.42 2.17
N GLU A 30 -10.38 -5.44 2.52
CA GLU A 30 -11.66 -5.23 3.20
C GLU A 30 -11.50 -4.54 4.56
N GLN A 31 -10.50 -4.97 5.36
CA GLN A 31 -10.20 -4.33 6.64
C GLN A 31 -9.70 -2.90 6.47
N PHE A 32 -8.87 -2.66 5.47
CA PHE A 32 -8.32 -1.35 5.19
C PHE A 32 -9.42 -0.38 4.74
N LEU A 33 -10.32 -0.82 3.86
CA LEU A 33 -11.50 -0.05 3.45
C LEU A 33 -12.42 0.30 4.63
N ASP A 34 -12.56 -0.60 5.60
CA ASP A 34 -13.37 -0.34 6.81
C ASP A 34 -12.69 0.66 7.75
N GLU A 35 -11.37 0.59 7.91
CA GLU A 35 -10.60 1.45 8.82
C GLU A 35 -10.28 2.84 8.23
N TYR A 36 -9.89 2.89 6.96
CA TYR A 36 -9.42 4.11 6.28
C TYR A 36 -10.46 4.70 5.33
N GLU A 37 -11.61 4.05 5.13
CA GLU A 37 -12.67 4.45 4.19
C GLU A 37 -12.20 4.61 2.72
N GLU A 38 -10.96 4.19 2.41
CA GLU A 38 -10.29 4.34 1.12
C GLU A 38 -9.68 3.01 0.67
N ALA A 39 -9.71 2.73 -0.63
CA ALA A 39 -9.13 1.51 -1.17
C ALA A 39 -7.60 1.64 -1.16
N PRO A 40 -6.87 0.69 -0.56
CA PRO A 40 -5.43 0.72 -0.64
C PRO A 40 -4.96 0.37 -2.05
N ASP A 41 -3.79 0.87 -2.44
CA ASP A 41 -3.14 0.51 -3.68
C ASP A 41 -2.40 -0.82 -3.52
N VAL A 42 -2.64 -1.75 -4.44
CA VAL A 42 -2.06 -3.09 -4.38
C VAL A 42 -1.00 -3.22 -5.46
N VAL A 43 0.24 -3.36 -5.04
CA VAL A 43 1.40 -3.53 -5.93
C VAL A 43 1.92 -4.96 -5.86
N ASP A 44 2.17 -5.56 -7.02
CA ASP A 44 2.74 -6.90 -7.12
C ASP A 44 4.28 -6.86 -7.08
N LEU A 45 4.85 -7.65 -6.16
CA LEU A 45 6.31 -7.71 -5.94
C LEU A 45 7.05 -8.50 -7.04
N GLU A 46 6.38 -9.27 -7.90
CA GLU A 46 7.03 -9.93 -9.05
C GLU A 46 7.30 -8.94 -10.19
N ASP A 47 6.44 -7.94 -10.39
CA ASP A 47 6.55 -7.00 -11.51
C ASP A 47 7.36 -5.73 -11.16
N THR A 48 7.45 -5.38 -9.86
CA THR A 48 8.03 -4.12 -9.41
C THR A 48 9.24 -4.32 -8.49
N HIS A 49 10.40 -3.80 -8.90
CA HIS A 49 11.64 -3.87 -8.13
C HIS A 49 11.90 -2.51 -7.45
N PHE A 50 11.62 -2.42 -6.16
CA PHE A 50 11.89 -1.21 -5.38
C PHE A 50 13.40 -1.07 -5.15
N ALA A 51 14.03 -0.06 -5.75
CA ALA A 51 15.47 0.19 -5.60
C ALA A 51 15.83 0.86 -4.25
N ALA A 52 14.84 1.42 -3.55
CA ALA A 52 15.04 2.25 -2.36
C ALA A 52 14.86 1.50 -1.03
N TRP A 53 14.20 0.35 -1.03
CA TRP A 53 13.90 -0.44 0.17
C TRP A 53 13.59 -1.89 -0.20
N ASP A 54 14.06 -2.85 0.60
CA ASP A 54 13.75 -4.27 0.52
C ASP A 54 12.44 -4.57 1.27
N PRO A 55 11.30 -4.79 0.57
CA PRO A 55 10.04 -5.09 1.23
C PRO A 55 10.11 -6.47 1.91
N PRO A 56 9.56 -6.61 3.13
CA PRO A 56 9.57 -7.89 3.81
C PRO A 56 8.72 -8.89 3.03
N LYS A 57 9.35 -9.92 2.44
CA LYS A 57 8.66 -10.93 1.62
C LYS A 57 7.80 -11.91 2.42
N GLN A 58 7.47 -11.59 3.67
CA GLN A 58 6.61 -12.42 4.50
C GLN A 58 5.33 -11.67 4.83
N CYS A 59 4.22 -12.39 4.81
CA CYS A 59 2.95 -11.89 5.24
C CYS A 59 2.95 -11.71 6.76
N GLU A 60 2.58 -10.52 7.23
CA GLU A 60 2.48 -10.20 8.67
C GLU A 60 1.46 -11.09 9.42
N ARG A 61 0.52 -11.72 8.70
CA ARG A 61 -0.60 -12.47 9.30
C ARG A 61 -0.38 -13.97 9.39
N CYS A 62 0.49 -14.54 8.54
CA CYS A 62 0.59 -15.99 8.44
C CYS A 62 2.00 -16.52 8.11
N ASP A 63 3.02 -15.66 8.14
CA ASP A 63 4.43 -16.03 7.89
C ASP A 63 4.68 -16.62 6.48
N LYS A 64 3.65 -16.67 5.62
CA LYS A 64 3.74 -17.13 4.23
C LYS A 64 4.47 -16.10 3.37
N PRO A 65 5.00 -16.49 2.20
CA PRO A 65 5.57 -15.53 1.26
C PRO A 65 4.52 -14.50 0.84
N GLY A 66 4.79 -13.24 1.19
CA GLY A 66 4.03 -12.08 0.76
C GLY A 66 4.35 -11.79 -0.71
N GLN A 67 3.30 -11.67 -1.51
CA GLN A 67 3.38 -11.42 -2.96
C GLN A 67 2.89 -10.02 -3.30
N TYR A 68 2.05 -9.44 -2.42
CA TYR A 68 1.38 -8.18 -2.65
C TYR A 68 1.79 -7.17 -1.57
N LEU A 69 2.12 -5.97 -2.00
CA LEU A 69 2.32 -4.79 -1.19
C LEU A 69 1.02 -3.98 -1.20
N VAL A 70 0.56 -3.54 -0.04
CA VAL A 70 -0.65 -2.75 0.15
C VAL A 70 -0.19 -1.40 0.74
N VAL A 71 -0.48 -0.30 0.06
CA VAL A 71 -0.06 1.08 0.44
C VAL A 71 -1.20 2.08 0.34
#